data_AF-A0A0R3LUC1-F1
#
_entry.id   AF-A0A0R3LUC1-F1
#
_cell.length_a   1.000
_cell.length_b   1.000
_cell.length_c   1.000
_cell.angle_alpha   90.00
_cell.angle_beta   90.00
_cell.angle_gamma   90.00
#
_symmetry.space_group_name_H-M   'P 1'
#
loop_
_entity.id
_entity.type
_entity.pdbx_description
1 polymer ?
#
loop_
_entity_poly.entity_id
_entity_poly.type
_entity_poly.pdbx_seq_one_letter_code
_entity_poly.pdbx_strand_id
1 'polypeptide(L)'
;MRPIGKAEIDKMLDGRGRRYPATVYVHFTIARLYRIAAREFYQGTSKSEQAARLRSDTLRYQAGAFRRQVGPACADRHRGKIEEVCHLILRLRDRVPSARTIRRWL
;
A
#
# COMPACT_ATOMS: atom_id res chain seq x y z
N MET A 1 33.88 16.96 -4.61
CA MET A 1 32.57 17.02 -3.92
C MET A 1 32.48 18.35 -3.19
N ARG A 2 31.47 19.20 -3.47
CA ARG A 2 31.26 20.43 -2.68
C ARG A 2 30.55 20.06 -1.36
N PRO A 3 30.91 20.69 -0.23
CA PRO A 3 30.21 20.48 1.03
C PRO A 3 28.80 21.09 0.95
N ILE A 4 27.80 20.33 1.36
CA ILE A 4 26.40 20.76 1.42
C ILE A 4 26.26 21.77 2.56
N GLY A 5 25.74 22.96 2.26
CA GLY A 5 25.64 24.06 3.22
C GLY A 5 24.54 23.84 4.26
N LYS A 6 24.68 24.46 5.43
CA LYS A 6 23.68 24.40 6.53
C LYS A 6 22.25 24.75 6.06
N ALA A 7 22.11 25.67 5.12
CA ALA A 7 20.82 26.05 4.52
C ALA A 7 20.18 24.96 3.64
N GLU A 8 20.99 24.09 3.01
CA GLU A 8 20.51 22.91 2.27
C GLU A 8 20.05 21.82 3.24
N ILE A 9 20.77 21.64 4.35
CA ILE A 9 20.39 20.73 5.43
C ILE A 9 19.07 21.18 6.05
N ASP A 10 18.90 22.47 6.35
CA ASP A 10 17.65 23.03 6.87
C ASP A 10 16.50 22.87 5.86
N LYS A 11 16.73 23.07 4.55
CA LYS A 11 15.73 22.78 3.49
C LYS A 11 15.34 21.32 3.36
N MET A 12 16.24 20.41 3.70
CA MET A 12 15.97 18.96 3.75
C MET A 12 15.18 18.59 5.01
N LEU A 13 15.39 19.30 6.12
CA LEU A 13 14.73 19.09 7.41
C LEU A 13 13.37 19.82 7.56
N ASP A 14 13.10 20.86 6.75
CA ASP A 14 11.92 21.70 6.91
C ASP A 14 10.59 20.96 6.64
N GLY A 15 10.61 19.75 6.07
CA GLY A 15 9.58 18.69 6.19
C GLY A 15 8.15 19.01 5.68
N ARG A 16 7.81 20.26 5.39
CA ARG A 16 6.50 20.72 4.97
C ARG A 16 6.36 20.52 3.47
N GLY A 17 5.37 19.71 3.08
CA GLY A 17 4.98 19.53 1.67
C GLY A 17 5.81 18.54 0.85
N ARG A 18 6.90 17.98 1.39
CA ARG A 18 7.71 16.96 0.68
C ARG A 18 7.50 15.59 1.30
N ARG A 19 7.05 14.62 0.49
CA ARG A 19 7.03 13.21 0.90
C ARG A 19 8.48 12.74 0.97
N TYR A 20 8.91 12.25 2.12
CA TYR A 20 10.21 11.60 2.27
C TYR A 20 10.35 10.47 1.24
N PRO A 21 11.56 10.21 0.69
CA PRO A 21 11.78 9.15 -0.30
C PRO A 21 11.19 7.80 0.11
N ALA A 22 11.28 7.45 1.40
CA ALA A 22 10.68 6.24 1.96
C ALA A 22 9.14 6.21 1.81
N THR A 23 8.45 7.33 2.04
CA THR A 23 6.99 7.45 1.86
C THR A 23 6.59 7.33 0.39
N VAL A 24 7.39 7.90 -0.53
CA VAL A 24 7.15 7.76 -1.97
C VAL A 24 7.30 6.31 -2.39
N TYR A 25 8.34 5.62 -1.92
CA TYR A 25 8.56 4.20 -2.17
C TYR A 25 7.39 3.34 -1.69
N VAL A 26 6.95 3.54 -0.43
CA VAL A 26 5.77 2.83 0.11
C VAL A 26 4.54 3.05 -0.75
N HIS A 27 4.27 4.29 -1.19
CA HIS A 27 3.14 4.58 -2.06
C HIS A 27 3.24 3.91 -3.43
N PHE A 28 4.43 3.87 -4.02
CA PHE A 28 4.66 3.20 -5.29
C PHE A 28 4.45 1.69 -5.17
N THR A 29 5.01 1.07 -4.13
CA THR A 29 4.87 -0.37 -3.86
C THR A 29 3.41 -0.74 -3.63
N ILE A 30 2.66 0.03 -2.86
CA ILE A 30 1.23 -0.22 -2.64
C ILE A 30 0.43 -0.08 -3.93
N ALA A 31 0.71 0.95 -4.73
CA ALA A 31 0.03 1.11 -6.03
C ALA A 31 0.29 -0.09 -6.94
N ARG A 32 1.52 -0.60 -6.96
CA ARG A 32 1.89 -1.82 -7.70
C ARG A 32 1.10 -3.04 -7.19
N LEU A 33 0.99 -3.23 -5.88
CA LEU A 33 0.23 -4.34 -5.29
C LEU A 33 -1.26 -4.30 -5.69
N TYR A 34 -1.89 -3.12 -5.67
CA TYR A 34 -3.28 -2.99 -6.11
C TYR A 34 -3.48 -3.32 -7.59
N ARG A 35 -2.54 -2.93 -8.47
CA ARG A 35 -2.62 -3.28 -9.90
C ARG A 35 -2.46 -4.77 -10.13
N ILE A 36 -1.52 -5.41 -9.41
CA ILE A 36 -1.33 -6.87 -9.48
C ILE A 36 -2.61 -7.57 -9.02
N ALA A 37 -3.16 -7.20 -7.86
CA ALA A 37 -4.38 -7.82 -7.37
C ALA A 37 -5.60 -7.57 -8.28
N ALA A 38 -5.76 -6.37 -8.85
CA ALA A 38 -6.80 -6.10 -9.83
C ALA A 38 -6.67 -6.99 -11.07
N ARG A 39 -5.44 -7.15 -11.57
CA ARG A 39 -5.14 -7.98 -12.74
C ARG A 39 -5.29 -9.47 -12.44
N GLU A 40 -5.01 -9.95 -11.25
CA GLU A 40 -5.03 -11.40 -10.96
C GLU A 40 -6.41 -11.88 -10.51
N PHE A 41 -7.12 -11.08 -9.71
CA PHE A 41 -8.34 -11.54 -9.02
C PHE A 41 -9.63 -10.92 -9.53
N TYR A 42 -9.58 -9.80 -10.27
CA TYR A 42 -10.77 -9.06 -10.71
C TYR A 42 -10.73 -8.67 -12.19
N GLN A 43 -10.19 -9.55 -13.03
CA GLN A 43 -10.19 -9.37 -14.49
C GLN A 43 -11.62 -9.19 -15.03
N GLY A 44 -11.74 -8.41 -16.11
CA GLY A 44 -13.03 -8.18 -16.78
C GLY A 44 -13.98 -7.21 -16.05
N THR A 45 -13.64 -6.75 -14.84
CA THR A 45 -14.44 -5.75 -14.11
C THR A 45 -13.92 -4.33 -14.31
N SER A 46 -14.79 -3.34 -14.12
CA SER A 46 -14.40 -1.92 -14.23
C SER A 46 -13.43 -1.51 -13.12
N LYS A 47 -12.57 -0.50 -13.36
CA LYS A 47 -11.67 0.04 -12.31
C LYS A 47 -12.41 0.48 -11.04
N SER A 48 -13.64 0.97 -11.18
CA SER A 48 -14.48 1.36 -10.05
C SER A 48 -14.86 0.15 -9.19
N GLU A 49 -15.24 -0.94 -9.83
CA GLU A 49 -15.62 -2.18 -9.17
C GLU A 49 -14.41 -2.90 -8.58
N GLN A 50 -13.29 -2.98 -9.31
CA GLN A 50 -12.01 -3.48 -8.81
C GLN A 50 -11.63 -2.76 -7.50
N ALA A 51 -11.67 -1.43 -7.49
CA ALA A 51 -11.35 -0.66 -6.30
C ALA A 51 -12.31 -0.91 -5.13
N ALA A 52 -13.61 -1.12 -5.40
CA ALA A 52 -14.61 -1.42 -4.37
C ALA A 52 -14.38 -2.82 -3.77
N ARG A 53 -14.17 -3.83 -4.62
CA ARG A 53 -13.90 -5.21 -4.20
C ARG A 53 -12.59 -5.31 -3.43
N LEU A 54 -11.50 -4.74 -3.95
CA LEU A 54 -10.20 -4.66 -3.26
C LEU A 54 -10.29 -3.99 -1.89
N ARG A 55 -11.04 -2.89 -1.78
CA ARG A 55 -11.29 -2.25 -0.48
C ARG A 55 -12.02 -3.18 0.47
N SER A 56 -13.09 -3.84 0.01
CA SER A 56 -13.90 -4.76 0.80
C SER A 56 -13.06 -5.92 1.33
N ASP A 57 -12.26 -6.55 0.48
CA ASP A 57 -11.44 -7.70 0.85
C ASP A 57 -10.29 -7.31 1.77
N THR A 58 -9.68 -6.14 1.56
CA THR A 58 -8.67 -5.62 2.50
C THR A 58 -9.28 -5.33 3.87
N LEU A 59 -10.48 -4.75 3.93
CA LEU A 59 -11.19 -4.51 5.20
C LEU A 59 -11.56 -5.82 5.89
N ARG A 60 -12.06 -6.82 5.15
CA ARG A 60 -12.41 -8.13 5.68
C ARG A 60 -11.18 -8.83 6.27
N TYR A 61 -10.07 -8.82 5.54
CA TYR A 61 -8.81 -9.38 6.03
C TYR A 61 -8.30 -8.63 7.26
N GLN A 62 -8.36 -7.29 7.25
CA GLN A 62 -7.99 -6.45 8.39
C GLN A 62 -8.77 -6.80 9.66
N ALA A 63 -10.09 -7.01 9.53
CA ALA A 63 -10.98 -7.28 10.67
C ALA A 63 -10.85 -8.72 11.21
N GLY A 64 -10.43 -9.68 10.38
CA GLY A 64 -10.35 -11.09 10.75
C GLY A 64 -8.94 -11.55 11.10
N ALA A 65 -8.12 -11.76 10.06
CA ALA A 65 -6.86 -12.49 10.17
C ALA A 65 -5.65 -11.58 10.40
N PHE A 66 -5.76 -10.28 10.13
CA PHE A 66 -4.62 -9.39 10.25
C PHE A 66 -4.24 -9.13 11.72
N ARG A 67 -2.99 -9.41 12.05
CA ARG A 67 -2.41 -9.14 13.38
C ARG A 67 -1.17 -8.28 13.21
N ARG A 68 -1.18 -7.07 13.78
CA ARG A 68 -0.06 -6.12 13.69
C ARG A 68 1.22 -6.63 14.36
N GLN A 69 1.06 -7.36 15.47
CA GLN A 69 2.17 -7.84 16.31
C GLN A 69 2.80 -9.15 15.81
N VAL A 70 2.15 -9.86 14.88
CA VAL A 70 2.71 -11.07 14.28
C VAL A 70 3.73 -10.67 13.21
N GLY A 71 4.73 -11.53 13.01
CA GLY A 71 5.88 -11.31 12.12
C GLY A 71 5.52 -10.87 10.70
N PRO A 72 6.52 -10.50 9.88
CA PRO A 72 6.29 -9.91 8.56
C PRO A 72 5.60 -10.86 7.58
N ALA A 73 5.73 -12.17 7.78
CA ALA A 73 5.19 -13.19 6.89
C ALA A 73 3.65 -13.30 6.97
N CYS A 74 3.03 -13.49 5.81
CA CYS A 74 1.63 -13.93 5.75
C CYS A 74 1.56 -15.41 6.13
N ALA A 75 0.44 -15.87 6.70
CA ALA A 75 0.26 -17.29 7.02
C ALA A 75 0.22 -18.12 5.72
N ASP A 76 0.86 -19.29 5.72
CA ASP A 76 1.04 -20.12 4.52
C ASP A 76 -0.26 -20.45 3.79
N ARG A 77 -1.37 -20.62 4.52
CA ARG A 77 -2.71 -20.87 3.96
C ARG A 77 -3.25 -19.78 3.03
N HIS A 78 -2.69 -18.57 3.10
CA HIS A 78 -3.07 -17.40 2.30
C HIS A 78 -2.15 -17.16 1.11
N ARG A 79 -1.06 -17.93 0.98
CA ARG A 79 -0.10 -17.79 -0.13
C ARG A 79 -0.79 -18.00 -1.48
N GLY A 80 -0.51 -17.11 -2.44
CA GLY A 80 -1.09 -17.09 -3.78
C GLY A 80 -2.54 -16.61 -3.83
N LYS A 81 -3.10 -16.11 -2.72
CA LYS A 81 -4.49 -15.62 -2.64
C LYS A 81 -4.53 -14.11 -2.41
N ILE A 82 -5.72 -13.54 -2.56
CA ILE A 82 -5.93 -12.11 -2.35
C ILE A 82 -5.53 -11.66 -0.93
N GLU A 83 -5.70 -12.53 0.06
CA GLU A 83 -5.33 -12.27 1.45
C GLU A 83 -3.83 -12.02 1.64
N GLU A 84 -2.97 -12.67 0.87
CA GLU A 84 -1.53 -12.39 0.89
C GLU A 84 -1.25 -10.95 0.42
N VAL A 85 -1.91 -10.50 -0.64
CA VAL A 85 -1.77 -9.12 -1.13
C VAL A 85 -2.34 -8.12 -0.12
N CYS A 86 -3.49 -8.41 0.47
CA CYS A 86 -4.08 -7.59 1.54
C CYS A 86 -3.14 -7.50 2.76
N HIS A 87 -2.50 -8.60 3.15
CA HIS A 87 -1.49 -8.61 4.21
C HIS A 87 -0.33 -7.68 3.89
N LEU A 88 0.27 -7.80 2.69
CA LEU A 88 1.37 -6.94 2.28
C LEU A 88 0.98 -5.46 2.26
N ILE A 89 -0.21 -5.13 1.75
CA ILE A 89 -0.74 -3.76 1.77
C ILE A 89 -0.87 -3.24 3.20
N LEU A 90 -1.45 -4.03 4.12
CA LEU A 90 -1.63 -3.64 5.53
C LEU A 90 -0.32 -3.65 6.34
N ARG A 91 0.73 -4.34 5.88
CA ARG A 91 2.07 -4.24 6.47
C ARG A 91 2.78 -2.98 6.02
N LEU A 92 2.62 -2.61 4.75
CA LEU A 92 3.13 -1.33 4.22
C LEU A 92 2.31 -0.13 4.71
N ARG A 93 1.06 -0.36 5.15
CA ARG A 93 0.16 0.65 5.71
C ARG A 93 -0.59 0.16 6.92
N ASP A 94 -0.59 0.96 7.97
CA ASP A 94 -1.42 0.68 9.16
C ASP A 94 -2.95 0.74 8.94
N ARG A 95 -3.41 1.11 7.73
CA ARG A 95 -4.83 1.29 7.39
C ARG A 95 -5.16 1.07 5.91
N VAL A 96 -6.43 0.78 5.64
CA VAL A 96 -6.98 0.63 4.29
C VAL A 96 -7.36 1.99 3.67
N PRO A 97 -6.91 2.31 2.44
CA PRO A 97 -7.35 3.49 1.70
C PRO A 97 -8.81 3.46 1.23
N SER A 98 -9.35 4.63 0.89
CA SER A 98 -10.68 4.74 0.28
C SER A 98 -10.71 4.13 -1.13
N ALA A 99 -11.90 3.73 -1.62
CA ALA A 99 -12.04 3.22 -2.99
C ALA A 99 -11.61 4.25 -4.04
N ARG A 100 -11.85 5.55 -3.79
CA ARG A 100 -11.36 6.65 -4.64
C ARG A 100 -9.83 6.66 -4.71
N THR A 101 -9.15 6.45 -3.58
CA THR A 101 -7.69 6.39 -3.54
C THR A 101 -7.17 5.15 -4.27
N ILE A 102 -7.78 3.99 -4.08
CA ILE A 102 -7.38 2.73 -4.75
C ILE A 102 -7.55 2.88 -6.26
N ARG A 103 -8.67 3.43 -6.73
CA ARG A 103 -8.92 3.68 -8.16
C ARG A 103 -7.86 4.58 -8.80
N ARG A 104 -7.31 5.54 -8.06
CA ARG A 104 -6.21 6.40 -8.55
C ARG A 104 -4.92 5.61 -8.81
N TRP A 105 -4.77 4.44 -8.19
CA TRP A 105 -3.61 3.58 -8.37
C TRP A 105 -3.78 2.52 -9.45
N LEU A 106 -5.02 2.10 -9.75
CA LEU A 106 -5.39 1.19 -10.84
C LEU A 106 -5.29 1.87 -12.22
#